data_AF-A0A7J6VUD9-F1
#
_entry.id   AF-A0A7J6VUD9-F1
#
_cell.length_a   1.000
_cell.length_b   1.000
_cell.length_c   1.000
_cell.angle_alpha   90.00
_cell.angle_beta   90.00
_cell.angle_gamma   90.00
#
_symmetry.space_group_name_H-M   'P 1'
#
loop_
_entity.id
_entity.type
_entity.pdbx_description
1 polymer ?
#
loop_
_entity_poly.entity_id
_entity_poly.type
_entity_poly.pdbx_seq_one_letter_code
_entity_poly.pdbx_strand_id
1 'polypeptide(L)'
;MQYSEEVFLYYLPQANVEDAFDTEQLLECVGQLKCGQSVHVPIYDFKNHQRCSESFHQVNASDVIILEGILVFHDQCVRNLMNMKIFVDTVKVWPEDRDV
;
A
#
# COMPACT_ATOMS: atom_id res chain seq x y z
N MET A 1 23.72 -0.16 4.58
CA MET A 1 22.87 -1.17 3.89
C MET A 1 21.47 -0.95 4.41
N GLN A 2 20.62 -0.36 3.59
CA GLN A 2 19.22 -0.02 3.90
C GLN A 2 18.41 -1.23 3.41
N TYR A 3 17.98 -2.07 4.35
CA TYR A 3 17.57 -3.45 4.04
C TYR A 3 16.13 -3.56 3.52
N SER A 4 15.30 -2.54 3.72
CA SER A 4 13.90 -2.55 3.30
C SER A 4 13.34 -1.15 3.31
N GLU A 5 12.47 -0.88 2.34
CA GLU A 5 11.64 0.33 2.33
C GLU A 5 10.16 -0.07 2.23
N GLU A 6 9.33 0.62 2.99
CA GLU A 6 7.90 0.37 3.06
C GLU A 6 7.17 1.35 2.14
N VAL A 7 6.35 0.80 1.25
CA VAL A 7 5.44 1.59 0.41
C VAL A 7 4.04 1.41 0.97
N PHE A 8 3.58 2.43 1.68
CA PHE A 8 2.22 2.46 2.20
C PHE A 8 1.24 2.89 1.11
N LEU A 9 0.31 1.99 0.77
CA LEU A 9 -0.85 2.32 -0.03
C LEU A 9 -1.96 2.81 0.90
N TYR A 10 -2.20 4.12 0.92
CA TYR A 10 -3.32 4.69 1.65
C TYR A 10 -4.57 4.77 0.76
N TYR A 11 -5.63 4.12 1.25
CA TYR A 11 -6.96 4.04 0.63
C TYR A 11 -7.75 5.35 0.78
N LEU A 12 -8.42 5.79 -0.29
CA LEU A 12 -9.40 6.87 -0.24
C LEU A 12 -10.82 6.30 -0.09
N PRO A 13 -11.59 6.68 0.92
CA PRO A 13 -13.05 6.61 0.87
C PRO A 13 -13.57 7.88 0.16
N GLN A 14 -13.35 8.00 -1.15
CA GLN A 14 -13.99 9.06 -1.94
C GLN A 14 -14.90 8.42 -3.00
N ALA A 15 -16.20 8.41 -2.68
CA ALA A 15 -17.40 8.38 -3.53
C ALA A 15 -17.58 7.40 -4.72
N ASN A 16 -16.61 6.63 -5.19
CA ASN A 16 -16.86 5.57 -6.17
C ASN A 16 -15.78 4.48 -6.04
N VAL A 17 -16.20 3.22 -5.85
CA VAL A 17 -15.29 2.07 -5.63
C VAL A 17 -14.32 1.85 -6.81
N GLU A 18 -14.64 2.37 -7.99
CA GLU A 18 -13.84 2.25 -9.21
C GLU A 18 -12.63 3.21 -9.27
N ASP A 19 -12.68 4.38 -8.61
CA ASP A 19 -11.61 5.40 -8.60
C ASP A 19 -10.78 5.42 -7.30
N ALA A 20 -11.10 4.56 -6.33
CA ALA A 20 -10.38 4.48 -5.06
C ALA A 20 -8.95 3.90 -5.20
N PHE A 21 -8.62 3.34 -6.36
CA PHE A 21 -7.34 2.70 -6.66
C PHE A 21 -6.61 3.45 -7.78
N ASP A 22 -5.56 4.18 -7.42
CA ASP A 22 -4.61 4.69 -8.39
C ASP A 22 -3.58 3.59 -8.73
N THR A 23 -4.11 2.48 -9.28
CA THR A 23 -3.34 1.28 -9.58
C THR A 23 -2.21 1.61 -10.55
N GLU A 24 -2.45 2.46 -11.54
CA GLU A 24 -1.43 2.89 -12.49
C GLU A 24 -0.25 3.59 -11.80
N GLN A 25 -0.52 4.54 -10.90
CA GLN A 25 0.52 5.20 -10.11
C GLN A 25 1.31 4.20 -9.25
N LEU A 26 0.63 3.22 -8.64
CA LEU A 26 1.33 2.18 -7.88
C LEU A 26 2.24 1.33 -8.78
N LEU A 27 1.73 0.86 -9.93
CA LEU A 27 2.50 0.05 -10.87
C LEU A 27 3.73 0.82 -11.35
N GLU A 28 3.58 2.12 -11.63
CA GLU A 28 4.68 3.00 -12.00
C GLU A 28 5.71 3.14 -10.89
N CYS A 29 5.28 3.47 -9.66
CA CYS A 29 6.18 3.62 -8.52
C CYS A 29 6.97 2.32 -8.24
N VAL A 30 6.30 1.18 -8.21
CA VAL A 30 6.96 -0.11 -8.00
C VAL A 30 7.89 -0.46 -9.16
N GLY A 31 7.51 -0.13 -10.39
CA GLY A 31 8.37 -0.28 -11.57
C GLY A 31 9.66 0.52 -11.44
N GLN A 32 9.57 1.79 -11.06
CA GLN A 32 10.73 2.67 -10.84
C GLN A 32 11.63 2.15 -9.71
N LEU A 33 11.04 1.74 -8.58
CA LEU A 33 11.79 1.15 -7.46
C LEU A 33 12.54 -0.12 -7.87
N LYS A 34 11.92 -1.00 -8.66
CA LYS A 34 12.56 -2.21 -9.20
C LYS A 34 13.69 -1.90 -10.19
N CYS A 35 13.67 -0.73 -10.83
CA CYS A 35 14.74 -0.23 -11.68
C CYS A 35 15.86 0.49 -10.90
N GLY A 36 15.81 0.51 -9.57
CA GLY A 36 16.81 1.19 -8.75
C GLY A 36 16.59 2.70 -8.61
N GLN A 37 15.40 3.21 -8.97
CA GLN A 37 15.08 4.63 -8.90
C GLN A 37 14.24 4.94 -7.67
N SER A 38 14.59 6.01 -6.95
CA SER A 38 13.77 6.51 -5.84
C SER A 38 12.50 7.18 -6.36
N VAL A 39 11.42 7.07 -5.60
CA VAL A 39 10.11 7.62 -5.96
C VAL A 39 9.55 8.50 -4.86
N HIS A 40 8.64 9.41 -5.22
CA HIS A 40 7.91 10.25 -4.27
C HIS A 40 6.48 9.76 -4.17
N VAL A 41 6.11 9.25 -2.99
CA VAL A 41 4.74 8.76 -2.72
C VAL A 41 3.98 9.85 -1.97
N PRO A 42 2.80 10.29 -2.42
CA PRO A 42 2.03 11.32 -1.73
C PRO A 42 1.63 10.88 -0.33
N ILE A 43 1.75 11.78 0.64
CA ILE A 43 1.29 11.53 2.02
C ILE A 43 -0.23 11.66 2.07
N TYR A 44 -0.88 10.72 2.76
CA TYR A 44 -2.31 10.82 3.02
C TYR A 44 -2.59 11.56 4.32
N ASP A 45 -3.46 12.58 4.24
CA ASP A 45 -3.97 13.27 5.40
C ASP A 45 -5.25 12.58 5.90
N PHE A 46 -5.07 11.72 6.91
CA PHE A 46 -6.16 11.00 7.57
C PHE A 46 -7.21 11.92 8.22
N LYS A 47 -6.84 13.14 8.61
CA LYS A 47 -7.77 14.06 9.25
C LYS A 47 -8.74 14.64 8.22
N ASN A 48 -8.22 15.02 7.06
CA ASN A 48 -8.98 15.68 6.00
C ASN A 48 -9.46 14.70 4.92
N HIS A 49 -9.19 13.41 5.07
CA HIS A 49 -9.58 12.34 4.15
C HIS A 49 -9.15 12.59 2.68
N GLN A 50 -7.97 13.20 2.49
CA GLN A 50 -7.49 13.63 1.18
C GLN A 50 -5.97 13.40 1.04
N ARG A 51 -5.50 13.31 -0.21
CA ARG A 51 -4.06 13.32 -0.50
C ARG A 51 -3.48 14.71 -0.20
N CYS A 52 -2.36 14.75 0.49
CA CYS A 52 -1.59 15.98 0.66
C CYS A 52 -0.71 16.17 -0.58
N SER A 53 -1.14 17.01 -1.53
CA SER A 53 -0.40 17.26 -2.77
C SER A 53 0.96 17.94 -2.57
N GLU A 54 1.19 18.52 -1.40
CA GLU A 54 2.42 19.26 -1.08
C GLU A 54 3.40 18.44 -0.22
N SER A 55 3.00 17.26 0.25
CA SER A 55 3.82 16.43 1.12
C SER A 55 3.98 15.03 0.53
N PHE A 56 5.23 14.58 0.43
CA PHE A 56 5.60 13.28 -0.12
C PHE A 56 6.55 12.55 0.81
N HIS A 57 6.43 11.23 0.86
CA HIS A 57 7.47 10.35 1.37
C HIS A 57 8.39 9.97 0.21
N GLN A 58 9.68 10.28 0.34
CA GLN A 58 10.68 9.74 -0.56
C GLN A 58 10.92 8.28 -0.18
N VAL A 59 10.66 7.37 -1.11
CA VAL A 59 10.94 5.95 -0.97
C VAL A 59 12.14 5.63 -1.84
N ASN A 60 13.20 5.11 -1.23
CA ASN A 60 14.40 4.75 -1.97
C ASN A 60 14.27 3.35 -2.55
N ALA A 61 14.96 3.11 -3.67
CA ALA A 61 15.11 1.75 -4.15
C ALA A 61 15.82 0.90 -3.09
N SER A 62 15.30 -0.31 -2.87
CA SER A 62 15.80 -1.26 -1.88
C SER A 62 15.71 -2.68 -2.41
N ASP A 63 16.53 -3.57 -1.85
CA ASP A 63 16.53 -5.00 -2.18
C ASP A 63 15.17 -5.65 -1.85
N VAL A 64 14.47 -5.13 -0.84
CA VAL A 64 13.14 -5.57 -0.43
C VAL A 64 12.19 -4.37 -0.37
N ILE A 65 11.05 -4.51 -1.06
CA ILE A 65 9.94 -3.55 -1.05
C ILE A 65 8.73 -4.25 -0.44
N ILE A 66 8.15 -3.63 0.60
CA ILE A 66 6.94 -4.14 1.24
C ILE A 66 5.75 -3.32 0.74
N LEU A 67 4.76 -4.00 0.16
CA LEU A 67 3.47 -3.43 -0.22
C LEU A 67 2.42 -3.85 0.83
N GLU A 68 1.90 -2.90 1.58
CA GLU A 68 0.87 -3.12 2.61
C GLU A 68 -0.45 -2.43 2.28
N GLY A 69 -1.56 -3.07 2.62
CA GLY A 69 -2.91 -2.50 2.59
C GLY A 69 -4.00 -3.58 2.55
N ILE A 70 -5.22 -3.21 2.92
CA ILE A 70 -6.36 -4.14 3.03
C ILE A 70 -6.85 -4.70 1.67
N LEU A 71 -6.47 -4.06 0.55
CA LEU A 71 -6.94 -4.42 -0.79
C LEU A 71 -5.78 -4.59 -1.79
N VAL A 72 -4.54 -4.78 -1.33
CA VAL A 72 -3.35 -4.92 -2.21
C VAL A 72 -3.42 -6.12 -3.15
N PHE A 73 -4.29 -7.09 -2.87
CA PHE A 73 -4.52 -8.27 -3.71
C PHE A 73 -5.71 -8.12 -4.67
N HIS A 74 -6.44 -7.01 -4.64
CA HIS A 74 -7.61 -6.79 -5.49
C HIS A 74 -7.23 -6.84 -6.98
N ASP A 75 -6.22 -6.06 -7.37
CA ASP A 75 -5.79 -5.95 -8.76
C ASP A 75 -4.78 -7.07 -9.15
N GLN A 76 -4.99 -7.67 -10.33
CA GLN A 76 -4.13 -8.75 -10.82
C GLN A 76 -2.74 -8.27 -11.25
N CYS A 77 -2.63 -7.07 -11.83
CA CYS A 77 -1.35 -6.49 -12.23
C CYS A 77 -0.47 -6.22 -11.01
N VAL A 78 -1.06 -5.70 -9.93
CA VAL A 78 -0.35 -5.50 -8.64
C VAL A 78 0.13 -6.83 -8.07
N ARG A 79 -0.73 -7.86 -8.07
CA ARG A 79 -0.35 -9.21 -7.64
C ARG A 79 0.79 -9.83 -8.47
N ASN A 80 0.90 -9.47 -9.74
CA ASN A 80 1.96 -9.97 -10.63
C ASN A 80 3.32 -9.31 -10.34
N LEU A 81 3.34 -8.14 -9.68
CA LEU A 81 4.59 -7.51 -9.26
C LEU A 81 5.22 -8.19 -8.03
N MET A 82 4.40 -8.85 -7.20
CA MET A 82 4.79 -9.40 -5.91
C MET A 82 5.45 -10.77 -6.02
N ASN A 83 6.68 -10.89 -5.49
CA ASN A 83 7.38 -12.16 -5.35
C ASN A 83 6.82 -13.02 -4.20
N MET A 84 6.32 -12.39 -3.14
CA MET A 84 5.70 -13.04 -1.98
C MET A 84 4.39 -12.34 -1.64
N LYS A 85 3.40 -13.09 -1.16
CA LYS A 85 2.07 -12.59 -0.79
C LYS A 85 1.72 -13.12 0.60
N ILE A 86 1.44 -12.22 1.53
CA ILE A 86 1.04 -12.54 2.91
C ILE A 86 -0.35 -11.95 3.14
N PHE A 87 -1.30 -12.79 3.54
CA PHE A 87 -2.62 -12.35 3.97
C PHE A 87 -2.76 -12.66 5.47
N VAL A 88 -3.15 -11.66 6.25
CA VAL A 88 -3.41 -11.82 7.67
C VAL A 88 -4.92 -11.97 7.85
N ASP A 89 -5.37 -13.19 8.14
CA ASP A 89 -6.73 -13.45 8.57
C ASP A 89 -6.79 -13.37 10.10
N THR A 90 -7.74 -12.58 10.61
CA THR A 90 -7.91 -12.42 12.05
C THR A 90 -9.25 -12.99 12.46
N VAL A 91 -9.21 -14.04 13.28
CA VAL A 91 -10.42 -14.56 13.91
C VAL A 91 -10.90 -13.50 14.90
N LYS A 92 -12.09 -12.95 14.66
CA LYS A 92 -12.71 -12.02 15.59
C LYS A 92 -13.30 -12.82 16.74
N VAL A 93 -12.51 -13.04 17.79
CA VAL A 93 -13.01 -13.59 19.05
C VAL A 93 -13.66 -12.44 19.80
N TRP A 94 -14.99 -12.42 19.86
CA TRP A 94 -15.68 -11.41 20.62
C TRP A 94 -15.43 -11.65 22.12
N PRO A 95 -15.36 -10.57 22.94
CA PRO A 95 -15.14 -10.73 24.38
C PRO A 95 -16.14 -11.67 25.04
N GLU A 96 -17.34 -11.78 24.49
CA GLU A 96 -18.48 -12.58 24.98
C GLU A 96 -18.32 -14.08 24.69
N ASP A 97 -17.49 -14.45 23.72
CA ASP A 97 -17.22 -15.84 23.32
C ASP A 97 -16.05 -16.48 24.09
N ARG A 98 -15.50 -15.78 25.11
CA ARG A 98 -14.34 -16.24 25.88
C ARG A 98 -14.65 -17.15 27.07
N ASP A 99 -15.93 -17.32 27.41
CA ASP A 99 -16.39 -18.08 28.58
C ASP A 99 -17.42 -19.19 28.24
N VAL A 100 -17.18 -19.97 27.17
CA VAL A 100 -17.84 -21.27 26.94
C VAL A 100 -16.84 -22.42 26.82
#